data_AF-A0A914ZQP8-F1
#
_entry.id   AF-A0A914ZQP8-F1
#
_cell.length_a   1.000
_cell.length_b   1.000
_cell.length_c   1.000
_cell.angle_alpha   90.00
_cell.angle_beta   90.00
_cell.angle_gamma   90.00
#
_symmetry.space_group_name_H-M   'P 1'
#
loop_
_entity.id
_entity.type
_entity.pdbx_description
1 polymer ?
#
loop_
_entity_poly.entity_id
_entity_poly.type
_entity_poly.pdbx_seq_one_letter_code
_entity_poly.pdbx_strand_id
1 'polypeptide(L)'
;MESETVVRSESQLSLLSARTCIDEFDDFVPLPSSEYRVLFSIHVSEIGALRSEFRPGGGIRFHLPVVDLVIASSNETKENLVVDIFGESKEKNIEWRYVMQMRFRTGTNMIGSDRVVDGDIFEIGNRCRPIVLRIADPQVKRIRIEIRFINKMLNFLPKFDEGDVTLRFGAQSLQVHGALLGLHSNHMAMKIKEAGESGIIDMDDCDISAFKEVLYQVYPTKHPIWSDFKGITKAAIKFKVSGVLEMVKKYLINYEHMYLEQKIAESIKLQLWEAVEELVYKAEHDGFWTTMIHSGLNPEQEFGATIYHDVILPAIAKAKAVPIGTPLRKPFFDEVIFRSASEAWNPFNVALIVQGIPLYVNRGILAINNDKMFGRGNKGELIVRITVDLTDECHKIKKIPLEIVEALLRHIYPLKKPIPAEMLRAMLALTYAHQMYHVIDYVEECLMQEPPISAQQFLEHFSLAEKYGLENLLLKSLHRIEKSCKHLAMQMTGSPDFAKLCERTRWLIMDRYCSGWALGRLVII
;
A
#
# COMPACT_ATOMS: atom_id res chain seq x y z
N MET A 1 -30.01 -24.93 -29.34
CA MET A 1 -30.27 -23.69 -28.58
C MET A 1 -28.96 -22.93 -28.57
N GLU A 2 -28.79 -22.13 -29.62
CA GLU A 2 -27.58 -21.36 -29.92
C GLU A 2 -27.61 -20.06 -29.12
N SER A 3 -26.47 -19.72 -28.52
CA SER A 3 -26.23 -18.40 -27.94
C SER A 3 -25.84 -17.44 -29.08
N GLU A 4 -26.78 -16.61 -29.51
CA GLU A 4 -26.53 -15.51 -30.44
C GLU A 4 -25.63 -14.45 -29.77
N THR A 5 -24.36 -14.40 -30.16
CA THR A 5 -23.51 -13.22 -29.96
C THR A 5 -23.64 -12.36 -31.22
N VAL A 6 -24.42 -11.28 -31.12
CA VAL A 6 -24.74 -10.41 -32.27
C VAL A 6 -23.49 -9.61 -32.66
N VAL A 7 -22.84 -9.99 -33.77
CA VAL A 7 -21.87 -9.14 -34.46
C VAL A 7 -22.66 -8.06 -35.22
N ARG A 8 -22.72 -6.84 -34.66
CA ARG A 8 -23.39 -5.69 -35.29
C ARG A 8 -22.63 -5.27 -36.56
N SER A 9 -23.36 -4.97 -37.64
CA SER A 9 -22.78 -4.54 -38.92
C SER A 9 -22.14 -3.14 -38.84
N GLU A 10 -21.21 -2.77 -39.74
CA GLU A 10 -20.58 -1.42 -39.78
C GLU A 10 -21.62 -0.28 -39.78
N SER A 11 -22.77 -0.49 -40.44
CA SER A 11 -23.88 0.46 -40.44
C SER A 11 -24.53 0.65 -39.06
N GLN A 12 -24.59 -0.40 -38.23
CA GLN A 12 -25.12 -0.35 -36.86
C GLN A 12 -24.10 0.20 -35.86
N LEU A 13 -22.80 -0.03 -36.08
CA LEU A 13 -21.72 0.52 -35.26
C LEU A 13 -21.60 2.05 -35.42
N SER A 14 -21.89 2.57 -36.63
CA SER A 14 -21.92 4.01 -36.91
C SER A 14 -23.00 4.79 -36.14
N LEU A 15 -24.00 4.09 -35.59
CA LEU A 15 -25.07 4.67 -34.75
C LEU A 15 -24.69 4.72 -33.26
N LEU A 16 -23.60 4.07 -32.83
CA LEU A 16 -23.17 4.02 -31.44
C LEU A 16 -22.29 5.23 -31.10
N SER A 17 -22.91 6.27 -30.55
CA SER A 17 -22.18 7.44 -30.07
C SER A 17 -21.63 7.24 -28.66
N ALA A 18 -20.35 7.54 -28.45
CA ALA A 18 -19.71 7.57 -27.13
C ALA A 18 -20.36 8.61 -26.17
N ARG A 19 -21.24 9.49 -26.66
CA ARG A 19 -22.01 10.46 -25.85
C ARG A 19 -23.38 9.95 -25.41
N THR A 20 -23.93 8.89 -26.03
CA THR A 20 -25.33 8.46 -25.81
C THR A 20 -25.51 6.96 -25.63
N CYS A 21 -24.51 6.14 -25.89
CA CYS A 21 -24.60 4.69 -25.79
C CYS A 21 -24.29 4.22 -24.37
N ILE A 22 -25.30 3.65 -23.70
CA ILE A 22 -25.24 3.01 -22.37
C ILE A 22 -25.21 1.47 -22.51
N ASP A 23 -25.13 0.94 -23.74
CA ASP A 23 -25.12 -0.51 -23.97
C ASP A 23 -23.92 -1.16 -23.27
N GLU A 24 -24.20 -2.13 -22.40
CA GLU A 24 -23.21 -3.05 -21.84
C GLU A 24 -22.84 -4.10 -22.90
N PHE A 25 -21.57 -4.46 -22.96
CA PHE A 25 -21.04 -5.50 -23.85
C PHE A 25 -20.45 -6.66 -23.04
N ASP A 26 -20.72 -7.89 -23.49
CA ASP A 26 -20.34 -9.13 -22.80
C ASP A 26 -19.00 -9.74 -23.28
N ASP A 27 -18.39 -9.26 -24.37
CA ASP A 27 -17.07 -9.72 -24.84
C ASP A 27 -16.26 -8.60 -25.52
N PHE A 28 -16.33 -8.50 -26.86
CA PHE A 28 -15.55 -7.52 -27.62
C PHE A 28 -16.28 -6.19 -27.80
N VAL A 29 -15.58 -5.09 -27.50
CA VAL A 29 -16.09 -3.72 -27.60
C VAL A 29 -15.23 -2.90 -28.56
N PRO A 30 -15.83 -2.22 -29.55
CA PRO A 30 -15.09 -1.39 -30.48
C PRO A 30 -14.58 -0.12 -29.79
N LEU A 31 -13.31 0.23 -29.98
CA LEU A 31 -12.73 1.44 -29.41
C LEU A 31 -13.15 2.69 -30.22
N PRO A 32 -13.87 3.67 -29.63
CA PRO A 32 -14.37 4.82 -30.38
C PRO A 32 -13.26 5.64 -31.07
N SER A 33 -12.12 5.82 -30.42
CA SER A 33 -10.97 6.57 -30.95
C SER A 33 -10.25 5.87 -32.10
N SER A 34 -10.59 4.63 -32.42
CA SER A 34 -10.06 3.90 -33.58
C SER A 34 -10.97 3.98 -34.80
N GLU A 35 -11.94 4.92 -34.82
CA GLU A 35 -13.09 4.87 -35.73
C GLU A 35 -13.82 3.51 -35.64
N TYR A 36 -13.87 2.94 -34.44
CA TYR A 36 -14.47 1.63 -34.15
C TYR A 36 -13.82 0.44 -34.89
N ARG A 37 -12.61 0.61 -35.45
CA ARG A 37 -11.92 -0.41 -36.25
C ARG A 37 -11.25 -1.51 -35.43
N VAL A 38 -10.92 -1.22 -34.16
CA VAL A 38 -10.25 -2.17 -33.27
C VAL A 38 -11.15 -2.47 -32.08
N LEU A 39 -11.40 -3.76 -31.85
CA LEU A 39 -12.20 -4.24 -30.73
C LEU A 39 -11.32 -4.76 -29.60
N PHE A 40 -11.72 -4.49 -28.36
CA PHE A 40 -11.04 -4.94 -27.15
C PHE A 40 -11.93 -5.86 -26.32
N SER A 41 -11.33 -6.88 -25.72
CA SER A 41 -11.97 -7.75 -24.71
C SER A 41 -10.96 -7.97 -23.58
N ILE A 42 -11.43 -7.99 -22.33
CA ILE A 42 -10.60 -8.33 -21.17
C ILE A 42 -11.16 -9.57 -20.49
N HIS A 43 -10.29 -10.56 -20.25
CA HIS A 43 -10.63 -11.81 -19.59
C HIS A 43 -9.76 -12.00 -18.35
N VAL A 44 -10.38 -12.13 -17.18
CA VAL A 44 -9.70 -12.35 -15.90
C VAL A 44 -9.89 -13.79 -15.48
N SER A 45 -8.81 -14.50 -15.12
CA SER A 45 -8.87 -15.94 -14.85
C SER A 45 -9.87 -16.35 -13.77
N GLU A 46 -10.12 -15.50 -12.77
CA GLU A 46 -11.03 -15.80 -11.67
C GLU A 46 -12.48 -15.34 -11.91
N ILE A 47 -12.72 -14.52 -12.95
CA ILE A 47 -14.01 -13.85 -13.20
C ILE A 47 -14.61 -14.25 -14.55
N GLY A 48 -13.77 -14.47 -15.57
CA GLY A 48 -14.19 -14.65 -16.95
C GLY A 48 -14.02 -13.37 -17.78
N ALA A 49 -14.78 -13.27 -18.87
CA ALA A 49 -14.87 -12.05 -19.66
C ALA A 49 -15.49 -10.92 -18.83
N LEU A 50 -14.85 -9.75 -18.85
CA LEU A 50 -15.34 -8.58 -18.12
C LEU A 50 -16.41 -7.87 -18.95
N ARG A 51 -17.50 -7.51 -18.28
CA ARG A 51 -18.49 -6.59 -18.84
C ARG A 51 -17.88 -5.22 -19.06
N SER A 52 -18.36 -4.52 -20.07
CA SER A 52 -17.80 -3.24 -20.46
C SER A 52 -18.81 -2.25 -21.01
N GLU A 53 -18.48 -0.96 -20.87
CA GLU A 53 -19.27 0.18 -21.32
C GLU A 53 -18.38 1.25 -21.96
N PHE A 54 -18.99 2.18 -22.71
CA PHE A 54 -18.25 3.34 -23.21
C PHE A 54 -17.98 4.36 -22.11
N ARG A 55 -16.76 4.90 -22.10
CA ARG A 55 -16.35 5.92 -21.12
C ARG A 55 -16.69 7.33 -21.62
N PRO A 56 -17.30 8.19 -20.77
CA PRO A 56 -17.43 9.62 -21.06
C PRO A 56 -16.05 10.26 -21.29
N GLY A 57 -15.87 10.92 -22.43
CA GLY A 57 -14.58 11.48 -22.84
C GLY A 57 -13.74 10.58 -23.75
N GLY A 58 -14.27 9.43 -24.17
CA GLY A 58 -13.62 8.50 -25.09
C GLY A 58 -12.94 7.34 -24.36
N GLY A 59 -12.99 6.16 -24.98
CA GLY A 59 -12.45 4.91 -24.45
C GLY A 59 -13.51 3.89 -24.04
N ILE A 60 -13.05 2.78 -23.48
CA ILE A 60 -13.85 1.65 -23.00
C ILE A 60 -13.50 1.42 -21.53
N ARG A 61 -14.51 1.18 -20.70
CA ARG A 61 -14.37 0.78 -19.31
C ARG A 61 -14.77 -0.68 -19.15
N PHE A 62 -13.95 -1.47 -18.48
CA PHE A 62 -14.16 -2.88 -18.16
C PHE A 62 -14.31 -3.05 -16.64
N HIS A 63 -15.38 -3.69 -16.21
CA HIS A 63 -15.78 -3.68 -14.80
C HIS A 63 -15.09 -4.77 -13.96
N LEU A 64 -14.40 -4.36 -12.90
CA LEU A 64 -14.03 -5.22 -11.77
C LEU A 64 -14.78 -4.77 -10.50
N PRO A 65 -14.73 -5.53 -9.38
CA PRO A 65 -15.47 -5.18 -8.18
C PRO A 65 -15.16 -3.78 -7.62
N VAL A 66 -13.88 -3.39 -7.54
CA VAL A 66 -13.46 -2.13 -6.88
C VAL A 66 -12.88 -1.10 -7.86
N VAL A 67 -12.17 -1.56 -8.89
CA VAL A 67 -11.43 -0.70 -9.83
C VAL A 67 -11.77 -1.11 -11.26
N ASP A 68 -12.30 -0.22 -12.07
CA ASP A 68 -12.52 -0.51 -13.48
C ASP A 68 -11.20 -0.39 -14.26
N LEU A 69 -10.97 -1.28 -15.22
CA LEU A 69 -9.87 -1.17 -16.17
C LEU A 69 -10.33 -0.33 -17.37
N VAL A 70 -9.53 0.64 -17.79
CA VAL A 70 -9.89 1.58 -18.84
C VAL A 70 -8.89 1.48 -19.97
N ILE A 71 -9.41 1.44 -21.20
CA ILE A 71 -8.63 1.54 -22.44
C ILE A 71 -9.04 2.82 -23.16
N ALA A 72 -8.12 3.75 -23.35
CA ALA A 72 -8.37 5.02 -24.03
C ALA A 72 -7.18 5.41 -24.94
N SER A 73 -7.36 6.34 -25.88
CA SER A 73 -6.27 6.78 -26.75
C SER A 73 -5.27 7.71 -26.03
N SER A 74 -3.99 7.55 -26.34
CA SER A 74 -2.83 8.22 -25.69
C SER A 74 -2.46 9.61 -26.28
N ASN A 75 -3.33 10.22 -27.09
CA ASN A 75 -3.11 11.33 -28.04
C ASN A 75 -2.70 10.87 -29.45
N GLU A 76 -3.33 11.49 -30.44
CA GLU A 76 -3.34 11.11 -31.86
C GLU A 76 -1.99 11.39 -32.54
N THR A 77 -1.22 10.34 -32.81
CA THR A 77 -0.23 10.39 -33.91
C THR A 77 -0.84 9.68 -35.12
N LYS A 78 -0.81 10.34 -36.29
CA LYS A 78 -1.59 9.98 -37.48
C LYS A 78 -1.22 8.63 -38.13
N GLU A 79 -0.17 7.95 -37.67
CA GLU A 79 0.36 6.75 -38.34
C GLU A 79 0.15 5.45 -37.54
N ASN A 80 -0.01 5.49 -36.21
CA ASN A 80 -0.17 4.29 -35.38
C ASN A 80 -1.22 4.51 -34.29
N LEU A 81 -2.09 3.51 -34.07
CA LEU A 81 -3.04 3.56 -32.96
C LEU A 81 -2.30 3.28 -31.65
N VAL A 82 -2.20 4.30 -30.79
CA VAL A 82 -1.63 4.19 -29.44
C VAL A 82 -2.75 4.29 -28.41
N VAL A 83 -2.83 3.28 -27.55
CA VAL A 83 -3.82 3.20 -26.49
C VAL A 83 -3.16 3.01 -25.14
N ASP A 84 -3.70 3.68 -24.14
CA ASP A 84 -3.32 3.58 -22.75
C ASP A 84 -4.29 2.66 -22.02
N ILE A 85 -3.74 1.73 -21.23
CA ILE A 85 -4.47 0.91 -20.28
C ILE A 85 -4.15 1.41 -18.88
N PHE A 86 -5.16 1.81 -18.13
CA PHE A 86 -5.04 2.24 -16.75
C PHE A 86 -6.26 1.80 -15.94
N GLY A 87 -6.33 2.15 -14.66
CA GLY A 87 -7.50 1.85 -13.84
C GLY A 87 -8.13 3.08 -13.23
N GLU A 88 -9.45 3.02 -13.02
CA GLU A 88 -10.26 4.02 -12.34
C GLU A 88 -10.94 3.36 -11.14
N SER A 89 -10.67 3.85 -9.94
CA SER A 89 -11.35 3.36 -8.74
C SER A 89 -12.79 3.86 -8.69
N LYS A 90 -13.71 2.97 -8.27
CA LYS A 90 -15.10 3.33 -7.96
C LYS A 90 -15.22 4.16 -6.68
N GLU A 91 -14.22 4.04 -5.81
CA GLU A 91 -14.10 4.73 -4.53
C GLU A 91 -13.04 5.82 -4.62
N LYS A 92 -13.31 7.02 -4.07
CA LYS A 92 -12.35 8.13 -4.12
C LYS A 92 -11.26 8.06 -3.05
N ASN A 93 -11.57 7.46 -1.89
CA ASN A 93 -10.69 7.42 -0.72
C ASN A 93 -10.01 6.07 -0.56
N ILE A 94 -9.22 5.68 -1.56
CA ILE A 94 -8.52 4.40 -1.57
C ILE A 94 -7.16 4.53 -2.26
N GLU A 95 -6.14 3.95 -1.65
CA GLU A 95 -4.87 3.65 -2.31
C GLU A 95 -4.93 2.20 -2.80
N TRP A 96 -4.71 2.00 -4.09
CA TRP A 96 -4.79 0.69 -4.71
C TRP A 96 -3.67 0.47 -5.73
N ARG A 97 -3.31 -0.81 -5.88
CA ARG A 97 -2.32 -1.27 -6.83
C ARG A 97 -2.54 -2.74 -7.13
N TYR A 98 -2.62 -3.08 -8.41
CA TYR A 98 -2.71 -4.45 -8.89
C TYR A 98 -1.42 -4.81 -9.62
N VAL A 99 -0.79 -5.90 -9.18
CA VAL A 99 0.28 -6.56 -9.92
C VAL A 99 -0.33 -7.76 -10.61
N MET A 100 -0.23 -7.78 -11.94
CA MET A 100 -0.93 -8.75 -12.77
C MET A 100 -0.01 -9.30 -13.84
N GLN A 101 -0.14 -10.58 -14.13
CA GLN A 101 0.41 -11.16 -15.34
C GLN A 101 -0.63 -10.97 -16.44
N MET A 102 -0.23 -10.32 -17.54
CA MET A 102 -1.10 -10.04 -18.67
C MET A 102 -0.60 -10.74 -19.91
N ARG A 103 -1.55 -11.11 -20.76
CA ARG A 103 -1.31 -11.70 -22.08
C ARG A 103 -2.13 -10.97 -23.12
N PHE A 104 -1.49 -10.63 -24.22
CA PHE A 104 -2.14 -9.96 -25.35
C PHE A 104 -2.33 -10.95 -26.47
N ARG A 105 -3.58 -11.12 -26.88
CA ARG A 105 -3.95 -11.90 -28.06
C ARG A 105 -4.51 -10.98 -29.13
N THR A 106 -4.02 -11.12 -30.35
CA THR A 106 -4.49 -10.33 -31.48
C THR A 106 -5.16 -11.23 -32.51
N GLY A 107 -6.25 -10.72 -33.09
CA GLY A 107 -6.98 -11.36 -34.17
C GLY A 107 -7.26 -10.40 -35.32
N THR A 108 -7.53 -10.99 -36.48
CA THR A 108 -8.10 -10.29 -37.64
C THR A 108 -9.63 -10.36 -37.56
N ASN A 109 -10.34 -10.12 -38.67
CA ASN A 109 -11.80 -10.27 -38.71
C ASN A 109 -12.27 -11.73 -38.53
N MET A 110 -11.42 -12.74 -38.73
CA MET A 110 -11.83 -14.15 -38.61
C MET A 110 -11.91 -14.61 -37.16
N ILE A 111 -13.12 -14.93 -36.68
CA ILE A 111 -13.39 -15.41 -35.31
C ILE A 111 -12.56 -16.67 -35.00
N GLY A 112 -12.04 -16.78 -33.77
CA GLY A 112 -11.31 -17.96 -33.29
C GLY A 112 -9.84 -18.06 -33.73
N SER A 113 -9.31 -17.07 -34.45
CA SER A 113 -7.92 -17.05 -34.91
C SER A 113 -6.95 -16.27 -34.00
N ASP A 114 -7.41 -15.82 -32.83
CA ASP A 114 -6.63 -14.92 -31.97
C ASP A 114 -5.38 -15.62 -31.43
N ARG A 115 -4.19 -15.06 -31.71
CA ARG A 115 -2.89 -15.61 -31.29
C ARG A 115 -2.28 -14.77 -30.18
N VAL A 116 -1.63 -15.42 -29.23
CA VAL A 116 -0.80 -14.73 -28.23
C VAL A 116 0.37 -14.09 -28.96
N VAL A 117 0.54 -12.78 -28.81
CA VAL A 117 1.62 -12.00 -29.43
C VAL A 117 2.59 -11.43 -28.41
N ASP A 118 2.13 -11.19 -27.18
CA ASP A 118 2.95 -10.60 -26.13
C ASP A 118 2.36 -10.90 -24.74
N GLY A 119 3.16 -10.64 -23.71
CA GLY A 119 2.71 -10.55 -22.33
C GLY A 119 3.85 -10.45 -21.34
N ASP A 120 3.54 -9.91 -20.17
CA ASP A 120 4.51 -9.68 -19.10
C ASP A 120 3.76 -9.49 -17.76
N ILE A 121 4.51 -9.16 -16.72
CA ILE A 121 3.98 -8.68 -15.45
C ILE A 121 3.87 -7.16 -15.52
N PHE A 122 2.66 -6.66 -15.33
CA PHE A 122 2.36 -5.24 -15.29
C PHE A 122 1.82 -4.82 -13.93
N GLU A 123 1.95 -3.53 -13.66
CA GLU A 123 1.42 -2.89 -12.48
C GLU A 123 0.49 -1.74 -12.90
N ILE A 124 -0.70 -1.68 -12.29
CA ILE A 124 -1.66 -0.58 -12.44
C ILE A 124 -2.09 -0.14 -11.03
N GLY A 125 -2.25 1.16 -10.79
CA GLY A 125 -2.63 1.72 -9.49
C GLY A 125 -2.84 3.23 -9.56
N ASN A 126 -3.30 3.87 -8.47
CA ASN A 126 -3.53 5.34 -8.42
C ASN A 126 -2.30 6.16 -8.81
N ARG A 127 -1.11 5.58 -8.58
CA ARG A 127 0.18 6.25 -8.70
C ARG A 127 1.07 5.64 -9.81
N CYS A 128 0.55 4.68 -10.55
CA CYS A 128 1.28 4.02 -11.63
C CYS A 128 1.04 4.75 -12.94
N ARG A 129 2.02 4.73 -13.85
CA ARG A 129 1.80 5.21 -15.21
C ARG A 129 0.92 4.22 -15.99
N PRO A 130 0.12 4.70 -16.95
CA PRO A 130 -0.63 3.80 -17.83
C PRO A 130 0.30 2.85 -18.61
N ILE A 131 -0.20 1.65 -18.92
CA ILE A 131 0.44 0.71 -19.84
C ILE A 131 0.16 1.20 -21.25
N VAL A 132 1.20 1.47 -22.02
CA VAL A 132 1.07 1.99 -23.39
C VAL A 132 1.15 0.83 -24.39
N LEU A 133 0.07 0.61 -25.14
CA LEU A 133 0.04 -0.32 -26.27
C LEU A 133 0.12 0.42 -27.60
N ARG A 134 1.03 -0.01 -28.47
CA ARG A 134 1.20 0.53 -29.82
C ARG A 134 0.79 -0.52 -30.84
N ILE A 135 -0.25 -0.23 -31.61
CA ILE A 135 -0.78 -1.14 -32.63
C ILE A 135 -0.30 -0.63 -33.99
N ALA A 136 0.78 -1.23 -34.48
CA ALA A 136 1.40 -0.84 -35.75
C ALA A 136 0.87 -1.64 -36.95
N ASP A 137 0.40 -2.87 -36.74
CA ASP A 137 -0.13 -3.70 -37.82
C ASP A 137 -1.61 -3.36 -38.11
N PRO A 138 -1.93 -2.84 -39.32
CA PRO A 138 -3.30 -2.47 -39.68
C PRO A 138 -4.26 -3.67 -39.81
N GLN A 139 -3.74 -4.90 -39.88
CA GLN A 139 -4.53 -6.13 -39.92
C GLN A 139 -5.09 -6.52 -38.55
N VAL A 140 -4.56 -5.94 -37.47
CA VAL A 140 -5.08 -6.17 -36.11
C VAL A 140 -6.43 -5.49 -35.99
N LYS A 141 -7.48 -6.30 -35.79
CA LYS A 141 -8.87 -5.83 -35.63
C LYS A 141 -9.44 -6.20 -34.27
N ARG A 142 -8.89 -7.20 -33.60
CA ARG A 142 -9.30 -7.62 -32.26
C ARG A 142 -8.10 -7.77 -31.35
N ILE A 143 -8.25 -7.30 -30.11
CA ILE A 143 -7.25 -7.45 -29.05
C ILE A 143 -7.96 -8.00 -27.82
N ARG A 144 -7.56 -9.19 -27.38
CA ARG A 144 -8.01 -9.79 -26.13
C ARG A 144 -6.87 -9.76 -25.12
N ILE A 145 -7.17 -9.22 -23.94
CA ILE A 145 -6.24 -9.11 -22.83
C ILE A 145 -6.63 -10.16 -21.79
N GLU A 146 -5.78 -11.17 -21.59
CA GLU A 146 -5.97 -12.20 -20.58
C GLU A 146 -5.17 -11.82 -19.32
N ILE A 147 -5.79 -11.83 -18.14
CA ILE A 147 -5.24 -11.35 -16.88
C ILE A 147 -5.25 -12.46 -15.82
N ARG A 148 -4.14 -12.61 -15.09
CA ARG A 148 -4.04 -13.35 -13.83
C ARG A 148 -3.45 -12.43 -12.76
N PHE A 149 -4.15 -12.23 -11.65
CA PHE A 149 -3.63 -11.41 -10.56
C PHE A 149 -2.49 -12.13 -9.82
N ILE A 150 -1.46 -11.37 -9.46
CA ILE A 150 -0.35 -11.84 -8.61
C ILE A 150 -0.47 -11.22 -7.22
N ASN A 151 -0.86 -9.96 -7.15
CA ASN A 151 -1.09 -9.23 -5.90
C ASN A 151 -2.13 -8.13 -6.13
N LYS A 152 -3.00 -7.93 -5.14
CA LYS A 152 -3.97 -6.86 -5.04
C LYS A 152 -3.75 -6.11 -3.73
N MET A 153 -3.37 -4.85 -3.84
CA MET A 153 -3.32 -3.92 -2.73
C MET A 153 -4.56 -3.02 -2.82
N LEU A 154 -5.41 -3.07 -1.79
CA LEU A 154 -6.58 -2.22 -1.62
C LEU A 154 -6.56 -1.67 -0.20
N ASN A 155 -6.13 -0.42 -0.04
CA ASN A 155 -6.06 0.26 1.25
C ASN A 155 -7.07 1.41 1.29
N PHE A 156 -8.24 1.13 1.85
CA PHE A 156 -9.27 2.14 2.07
C PHE A 156 -8.79 3.13 3.13
N LEU A 157 -8.77 4.41 2.76
CA LEU A 157 -8.31 5.46 3.66
C LEU A 157 -9.40 5.80 4.68
N PRO A 158 -9.04 6.02 5.96
CA PRO A 158 -10.01 6.36 6.99
C PRO A 158 -10.76 7.65 6.64
N LYS A 159 -12.06 7.65 6.88
CA LYS A 159 -12.93 8.83 6.73
C LYS A 159 -12.81 9.80 7.92
N PHE A 160 -12.27 9.31 9.04
CA PHE A 160 -12.15 10.02 10.32
C PHE A 160 -13.52 10.41 10.88
N ASP A 161 -14.41 9.43 10.96
CA ASP A 161 -15.77 9.48 11.48
C ASP A 161 -15.93 8.71 12.81
N GLU A 162 -14.85 8.13 13.34
CA GLU A 162 -14.79 7.46 14.63
C GLU A 162 -13.59 7.96 15.46
N GLY A 163 -13.78 8.18 16.76
CA GLY A 163 -12.72 8.63 17.67
C GLY A 163 -13.22 9.16 19.01
N ASP A 164 -12.30 9.37 19.96
CA ASP A 164 -12.59 9.99 21.26
C ASP A 164 -12.36 11.53 21.27
N VAL A 165 -11.84 12.09 20.18
CA VAL A 165 -11.56 13.52 20.02
C VAL A 165 -12.12 14.02 18.68
N THR A 166 -12.76 15.19 18.70
CA THR A 166 -13.25 15.91 17.53
C THR A 166 -12.35 17.09 17.20
N LEU A 167 -11.74 17.08 16.02
CA LEU A 167 -10.98 18.19 15.46
C LEU A 167 -11.92 19.05 14.61
N ARG A 168 -12.08 20.33 14.95
CA ARG A 168 -13.00 21.25 14.29
C ARG A 168 -12.26 22.19 13.35
N PHE A 169 -12.69 22.24 12.08
CA PHE A 169 -12.17 23.09 11.01
C PHE A 169 -13.29 23.98 10.47
N GLY A 170 -13.61 25.05 11.20
CA GLY A 170 -14.79 25.87 10.91
C GLY A 170 -16.09 25.04 10.99
N ALA A 171 -16.77 24.86 9.86
CA ALA A 171 -18.02 24.09 9.75
C ALA A 171 -17.81 22.58 9.56
N GLN A 172 -16.58 22.10 9.35
CA GLN A 172 -16.26 20.69 9.15
C GLN A 172 -15.56 20.12 10.39
N SER A 173 -15.58 18.80 10.55
CA SER A 173 -14.91 18.13 11.66
C SER A 173 -14.39 16.75 11.28
N LEU A 174 -13.34 16.31 11.98
CA LEU A 174 -12.80 14.95 11.93
C LEU A 174 -12.84 14.34 13.32
N GLN A 175 -13.26 13.09 13.44
CA GLN A 175 -13.16 12.29 14.66
C GLN A 175 -11.91 11.42 14.59
N VAL A 176 -11.10 11.46 15.65
CA VAL A 176 -9.80 10.79 15.72
C VAL A 176 -9.56 10.20 17.10
N HIS A 177 -8.63 9.24 17.19
CA HIS A 177 -8.15 8.73 18.47
C HIS A 177 -7.11 9.68 19.07
N GLY A 178 -7.50 10.45 20.07
CA GLY A 178 -6.66 11.46 20.71
C GLY A 178 -5.36 10.89 21.27
N ALA A 179 -5.41 9.71 21.88
CA ALA A 179 -4.22 9.04 22.39
C ALA A 179 -3.18 8.72 21.31
N LEU A 180 -3.62 8.40 20.10
CA LEU A 180 -2.74 8.15 18.96
C LEU A 180 -2.13 9.46 18.45
N LEU A 181 -2.94 10.51 18.31
CA LEU A 181 -2.44 11.81 17.90
C LEU A 181 -1.45 12.42 18.93
N GLY A 182 -1.74 12.26 20.21
CA GLY A 182 -0.88 12.67 21.32
C GLY A 182 0.46 11.93 21.35
N LEU A 183 0.50 10.67 20.90
CA LEU A 183 1.75 9.92 20.75
C LEU A 183 2.68 10.54 19.69
N HIS A 184 2.12 11.15 18.64
CA HIS A 184 2.89 11.79 17.56
C HIS A 184 3.15 13.29 17.79
N SER A 185 2.50 13.91 18.78
CA SER A 185 2.62 15.33 19.08
C SER A 185 2.34 15.65 20.56
N ASN A 186 3.37 16.09 21.28
CA ASN A 186 3.21 16.63 22.63
C ASN A 186 2.31 17.88 22.64
N HIS A 187 2.33 18.67 21.56
CA HIS A 187 1.46 19.84 21.43
C HIS A 187 -0.01 19.44 21.37
N MET A 188 -0.35 18.45 20.53
CA MET A 188 -1.72 17.94 20.46
C MET A 188 -2.12 17.20 21.75
N ALA A 189 -1.19 16.48 22.38
CA ALA A 189 -1.44 15.84 23.68
C ALA A 189 -1.87 16.85 24.75
N MET A 190 -1.27 18.05 24.77
CA MET A 190 -1.69 19.15 25.66
C MET A 190 -3.05 19.70 25.29
N LYS A 191 -3.30 20.01 24.00
CA LYS A 191 -4.63 20.45 23.54
C LYS A 191 -5.75 19.46 23.90
N ILE A 192 -5.49 18.16 23.79
CA ILE A 192 -6.43 17.09 24.16
C ILE A 192 -6.72 17.12 25.67
N LYS A 193 -5.70 17.31 26.51
CA LYS A 193 -5.89 17.44 27.96
C LYS A 193 -6.70 18.68 28.32
N GLU A 194 -6.43 19.80 27.66
CA GLU A 194 -7.15 21.08 27.86
C GLU A 194 -8.61 21.00 27.42
N ALA A 195 -8.91 20.25 26.35
CA ALA A 195 -10.28 20.04 25.89
C ALA A 195 -11.15 19.26 26.90
N GLY A 196 -10.53 18.45 27.78
CA GLY A 196 -11.22 17.71 28.83
C GLY A 196 -12.35 16.84 28.29
N GLU A 197 -13.50 16.83 28.97
CA GLU A 197 -14.68 16.04 28.59
C GLU A 197 -15.34 16.50 27.28
N SER A 198 -15.11 17.75 26.87
CA SER A 198 -15.69 18.25 25.61
C SER A 198 -15.12 17.49 24.40
N GLY A 199 -13.88 17.00 24.50
CA GLY A 199 -13.17 16.30 23.44
C GLY A 199 -13.02 17.11 22.15
N ILE A 200 -13.32 18.42 22.14
CA ILE A 200 -13.33 19.26 20.95
C ILE A 200 -12.08 20.12 20.92
N ILE A 201 -11.35 20.06 19.82
CA ILE A 201 -10.16 20.87 19.58
C ILE A 201 -10.41 21.75 18.35
N ASP A 202 -10.28 23.06 18.53
CA ASP A 202 -10.28 24.01 17.41
C ASP A 202 -8.95 23.91 16.66
N MET A 203 -9.05 23.73 15.35
CA MET A 203 -7.93 23.62 14.42
C MET A 203 -7.66 24.93 13.67
N ASP A 204 -8.26 26.02 14.13
CA ASP A 204 -8.07 27.36 13.60
C ASP A 204 -8.39 27.41 12.09
N ASP A 205 -7.67 28.24 11.33
CA ASP A 205 -7.76 28.38 9.88
C ASP A 205 -7.01 27.28 9.09
N CYS A 206 -6.77 26.10 9.68
CA CYS A 206 -6.12 25.00 8.96
C CYS A 206 -7.03 24.43 7.87
N ASP A 207 -6.47 24.14 6.70
CA ASP A 207 -7.15 23.34 5.69
C ASP A 207 -7.30 21.89 6.18
N ILE A 208 -8.55 21.42 6.22
CA ILE A 208 -8.89 20.05 6.60
C ILE A 208 -8.22 19.01 5.71
N SER A 209 -8.02 19.31 4.41
CA SER A 209 -7.37 18.37 3.48
C SER A 209 -5.89 18.19 3.83
N ALA A 210 -5.18 19.28 4.10
CA ALA A 210 -3.80 19.23 4.54
C ALA A 210 -3.62 18.49 5.88
N PHE A 211 -4.55 18.63 6.83
CA PHE A 211 -4.46 17.89 8.10
C PHE A 211 -4.84 16.41 7.96
N LYS A 212 -5.73 16.04 7.02
CA LYS A 212 -6.01 14.63 6.70
C LYS A 212 -4.75 13.90 6.25
N GLU A 213 -3.90 14.54 5.45
CA GLU A 213 -2.61 13.98 5.03
C GLU A 213 -1.71 13.64 6.22
N VAL A 214 -1.68 14.51 7.25
CA VAL A 214 -0.97 14.23 8.51
C VAL A 214 -1.55 13.00 9.20
N LEU A 215 -2.89 12.93 9.29
CA LEU A 215 -3.56 11.78 9.92
C LEU A 215 -3.30 10.48 9.15
N TYR A 216 -3.23 10.49 7.82
CA TYR A 216 -2.89 9.30 7.04
C TYR A 216 -1.49 8.75 7.35
N GLN A 217 -0.54 9.59 7.78
CA GLN A 217 0.78 9.14 8.24
C GLN A 217 0.81 8.66 9.70
N VAL A 218 -0.14 9.12 10.52
CA VAL A 218 -0.31 8.69 11.92
C VAL A 218 -1.03 7.34 12.00
N TYR A 219 -2.04 7.14 11.14
CA TYR A 219 -2.80 5.91 11.04
C TYR A 219 -2.03 4.86 10.20
N PRO A 220 -2.32 3.55 10.33
CA PRO A 220 -1.62 2.47 9.65
C PRO A 220 -2.09 2.34 8.19
N THR A 221 -2.00 3.43 7.44
CA THR A 221 -2.34 3.48 6.02
C THR A 221 -1.10 3.19 5.16
N LYS A 222 -1.34 2.81 3.90
CA LYS A 222 -0.29 2.72 2.86
C LYS A 222 -0.18 4.03 2.06
N HIS A 223 -0.75 5.12 2.58
CA HIS A 223 -0.77 6.41 1.91
C HIS A 223 0.64 7.00 1.79
N PRO A 224 1.13 7.30 0.57
CA PRO A 224 2.47 7.82 0.39
C PRO A 224 2.67 9.19 1.04
N ILE A 225 3.80 9.41 1.69
CA ILE A 225 4.13 10.69 2.32
C ILE A 225 4.27 11.86 1.33
N TRP A 226 4.48 11.55 0.06
CA TRP A 226 4.67 12.52 -1.01
C TRP A 226 3.38 12.90 -1.74
N SER A 227 2.23 12.30 -1.39
CA SER A 227 0.94 12.54 -2.05
C SER A 227 0.55 14.03 -2.09
N ASP A 228 0.61 14.72 -0.94
CA ASP A 228 0.59 16.18 -0.84
C ASP A 228 1.70 16.63 0.11
N PHE A 229 2.95 16.52 -0.36
CA PHE A 229 4.13 16.82 0.42
C PHE A 229 4.14 18.25 1.02
N LYS A 230 3.55 19.22 0.33
CA LYS A 230 3.47 20.61 0.79
C LYS A 230 2.39 20.78 1.86
N GLY A 231 1.20 20.22 1.64
CA GLY A 231 0.08 20.28 2.59
C GLY A 231 0.45 19.60 3.92
N ILE A 232 0.95 18.37 3.84
CA ILE A 232 1.35 17.61 5.04
C ILE A 232 2.43 18.34 5.84
N THR A 233 3.45 18.89 5.16
CA THR A 233 4.56 19.58 5.83
C THR A 233 4.05 20.80 6.59
N LYS A 234 3.24 21.65 5.95
CA LYS A 234 2.69 22.85 6.59
C LYS A 234 1.81 22.52 7.79
N ALA A 235 0.92 21.54 7.65
CA ALA A 235 0.05 21.11 8.73
C ALA A 235 0.87 20.50 9.90
N ALA A 236 1.85 19.65 9.60
CA ALA A 236 2.70 19.04 10.61
C ALA A 236 3.56 20.08 11.36
N ILE A 237 4.06 21.13 10.69
CA ILE A 237 4.78 22.24 11.34
C ILE A 237 3.82 23.02 12.26
N LYS A 238 2.66 23.44 11.73
CA LYS A 238 1.68 24.26 12.47
C LYS A 238 1.25 23.60 13.79
N PHE A 239 0.97 22.30 13.75
CA PHE A 239 0.52 21.53 14.92
C PHE A 239 1.64 20.76 15.63
N LYS A 240 2.91 21.00 15.26
CA LYS A 240 4.09 20.36 15.86
C LYS A 240 3.92 18.84 15.97
N VAL A 241 3.55 18.20 14.86
CA VAL A 241 3.40 16.74 14.77
C VAL A 241 4.76 16.12 14.47
N SER A 242 5.63 16.15 15.48
CA SER A 242 7.03 15.75 15.39
C SER A 242 7.24 14.36 14.80
N GLY A 243 6.36 13.40 15.11
CA GLY A 243 6.42 12.06 14.52
C GLY A 243 6.30 12.08 12.99
N VAL A 244 5.42 12.93 12.44
CA VAL A 244 5.24 13.09 10.99
C VAL A 244 6.34 13.96 10.38
N LEU A 245 6.78 15.01 11.08
CA LEU A 245 7.92 15.83 10.64
C LEU A 245 9.19 14.99 10.46
N GLU A 246 9.44 14.03 11.34
CA GLU A 246 10.57 13.10 11.21
C GLU A 246 10.45 12.23 9.95
N MET A 247 9.23 11.78 9.60
CA MET A 247 8.98 11.02 8.37
C MET A 247 9.19 11.88 7.12
N VAL A 248 8.65 13.11 7.11
CA VAL A 248 8.79 14.09 6.02
C VAL A 248 10.27 14.41 5.77
N LYS A 249 11.00 14.68 6.85
CA LYS A 249 12.44 14.94 6.81
C LYS A 249 13.21 13.76 6.24
N LYS A 250 12.98 12.53 6.76
CA LYS A 250 13.64 11.32 6.25
C LYS A 250 13.37 11.09 4.76
N TYR A 251 12.13 11.32 4.32
CA TYR A 251 11.79 11.22 2.90
C TYR A 251 12.58 12.21 2.05
N LEU A 252 12.59 13.49 2.42
CA LEU A 252 13.29 14.54 1.68
C LEU A 252 14.80 14.30 1.61
N ILE A 253 15.42 13.92 2.74
CA ILE A 253 16.86 13.64 2.83
C ILE A 253 17.24 12.47 1.93
N ASN A 254 16.44 11.40 1.93
CA ASN A 254 16.72 10.17 1.17
C ASN A 254 16.21 10.21 -0.27
N TYR A 255 15.62 11.32 -0.73
CA TYR A 255 15.06 11.40 -2.08
C TYR A 255 16.19 11.41 -3.13
N GLU A 256 16.28 10.37 -3.96
CA GLU A 256 17.42 10.15 -4.87
C GLU A 256 17.40 11.06 -6.10
N HIS A 257 16.24 11.59 -6.49
CA HIS A 257 16.08 12.40 -7.70
C HIS A 257 16.33 13.91 -7.48
N MET A 258 17.01 14.28 -6.39
CA MET A 258 17.30 15.67 -6.03
C MET A 258 18.71 15.81 -5.46
N TYR A 259 19.45 16.81 -5.96
CA TYR A 259 20.78 17.16 -5.45
C TYR A 259 20.70 17.82 -4.06
N LEU A 260 21.83 17.89 -3.33
CA LEU A 260 21.84 18.39 -1.96
C LEU A 260 21.36 19.85 -1.86
N GLU A 261 21.82 20.70 -2.78
CA GLU A 261 21.49 22.13 -2.85
C GLU A 261 19.99 22.32 -3.07
N GLN A 262 19.40 21.50 -3.94
CA GLN A 262 17.95 21.48 -4.19
C GLN A 262 17.18 20.99 -2.94
N LYS A 263 17.69 19.99 -2.22
CA LYS A 263 17.09 19.53 -0.95
C LYS A 263 17.12 20.62 0.11
N ILE A 264 18.22 21.36 0.22
CA ILE A 264 18.35 22.50 1.14
C ILE A 264 17.35 23.61 0.75
N ALA A 265 17.33 24.00 -0.52
CA ALA A 265 16.43 25.05 -1.01
C ALA A 265 14.94 24.70 -0.81
N GLU A 266 14.53 23.47 -1.11
CA GLU A 266 13.13 23.05 -0.89
C GLU A 266 12.81 22.94 0.62
N SER A 267 13.75 22.46 1.45
CA SER A 267 13.58 22.46 2.91
C SER A 267 13.35 23.87 3.46
N ILE A 268 14.11 24.85 2.98
CA ILE A 268 13.98 26.27 3.36
C ILE A 268 12.61 26.81 2.96
N LYS A 269 12.19 26.56 1.71
CA LYS A 269 10.89 27.00 1.18
C LYS A 269 9.71 26.41 1.96
N LEU A 270 9.87 25.19 2.46
CA LEU A 270 8.90 24.50 3.31
C LEU A 270 9.03 24.85 4.81
N GLN A 271 10.03 25.65 5.20
CA GLN A 271 10.36 26.00 6.59
C GLN A 271 10.71 24.78 7.46
N LEU A 272 11.26 23.73 6.84
CA LEU A 272 11.75 22.52 7.51
C LEU A 272 13.20 22.72 7.99
N TRP A 273 13.40 23.58 8.99
CA TRP A 273 14.73 23.94 9.48
C TRP A 273 15.54 22.75 9.99
N GLU A 274 14.90 21.80 10.67
CA GLU A 274 15.58 20.59 11.14
C GLU A 274 16.13 19.73 10.00
N ALA A 275 15.47 19.74 8.83
CA ALA A 275 15.96 19.06 7.64
C ALA A 275 17.18 19.77 7.04
N VAL A 276 17.17 21.10 6.99
CA VAL A 276 18.34 21.91 6.56
C VAL A 276 19.54 21.60 7.44
N GLU A 277 19.37 21.62 8.77
CA GLU A 277 20.47 21.30 9.69
C GLU A 277 21.01 19.89 9.47
N GLU A 278 20.14 18.89 9.29
CA GLU A 278 20.57 17.50 9.13
C GLU A 278 21.27 17.25 7.78
N LEU A 279 20.80 17.87 6.70
CA LEU A 279 21.42 17.81 5.38
C LEU A 279 22.84 18.37 5.41
N VAL A 280 23.03 19.56 5.98
CA VAL A 280 24.33 20.22 6.08
C VAL A 280 25.25 19.48 7.05
N TYR A 281 24.72 19.03 8.18
CA TYR A 281 25.48 18.25 9.16
C TYR A 281 26.08 16.98 8.54
N LYS A 282 25.26 16.21 7.81
CA LYS A 282 25.71 14.99 7.11
C LYS A 282 26.72 15.33 6.01
N ALA A 283 26.43 16.35 5.21
CA ALA A 283 27.34 16.79 4.15
C ALA A 283 28.71 17.23 4.68
N GLU A 284 28.77 17.85 5.86
CA GLU A 284 30.04 18.20 6.50
C GLU A 284 30.80 16.97 7.01
N HIS A 285 30.12 16.02 7.66
CA HIS A 285 30.72 14.76 8.11
C HIS A 285 31.31 13.93 6.97
N ASP A 286 30.66 13.93 5.81
CA ASP A 286 31.09 13.19 4.63
C ASP A 286 32.07 14.02 3.74
N GLY A 287 32.44 15.24 4.16
CA GLY A 287 33.34 16.14 3.43
C GLY A 287 32.74 16.75 2.15
N PHE A 288 31.49 16.40 1.82
CA PHE A 288 30.78 16.90 0.65
C PHE A 288 30.51 18.40 0.74
N TRP A 289 30.16 18.92 1.93
CA TRP A 289 29.94 20.35 2.15
C TRP A 289 31.17 21.19 1.77
N THR A 290 32.34 20.78 2.27
CA THR A 290 33.62 21.42 1.93
C THR A 290 33.90 21.36 0.42
N THR A 291 33.55 20.26 -0.24
CA THR A 291 33.70 20.12 -1.70
C THR A 291 32.80 21.10 -2.47
N MET A 292 31.56 21.29 -2.04
CA MET A 292 30.64 22.27 -2.65
C MET A 292 31.16 23.71 -2.53
N ILE A 293 31.67 24.09 -1.36
CA ILE A 293 32.25 25.42 -1.13
C ILE A 293 33.45 25.67 -2.07
N HIS A 294 34.38 24.70 -2.18
CA HIS A 294 35.51 24.81 -3.10
C HIS A 294 35.09 24.83 -4.57
N SER A 295 33.94 24.23 -4.90
CA SER A 295 33.37 24.25 -6.26
C SER A 295 32.64 25.55 -6.60
N GLY A 296 32.57 26.50 -5.66
CA GLY A 296 32.01 27.84 -5.88
C GLY A 296 30.66 28.11 -5.23
N LEU A 297 30.11 27.18 -4.44
CA LEU A 297 28.87 27.43 -3.69
C LEU A 297 29.09 28.58 -2.69
N ASN A 298 28.23 29.60 -2.73
CA ASN A 298 28.14 30.63 -1.71
C ASN A 298 26.82 30.49 -0.94
N PRO A 299 26.81 29.81 0.23
CA PRO A 299 25.59 29.53 0.97
C PRO A 299 24.84 30.78 1.43
N GLU A 300 25.56 31.87 1.72
CA GLU A 300 24.96 33.12 2.17
C GLU A 300 24.15 33.78 1.05
N GLN A 301 24.66 33.72 -0.19
CA GLN A 301 23.98 34.24 -1.37
C GLN A 301 22.86 33.32 -1.85
N GLU A 302 23.07 32.01 -1.86
CA GLU A 302 22.09 31.05 -2.38
C GLU A 302 20.92 30.80 -1.43
N PHE A 303 21.20 30.69 -0.12
CA PHE A 303 20.19 30.34 0.88
C PHE A 303 19.75 31.53 1.74
N GLY A 304 20.45 32.66 1.65
CA GLY A 304 20.19 33.87 2.41
C GLY A 304 20.96 33.94 3.73
N ALA A 305 21.41 35.15 4.09
CA ALA A 305 22.28 35.39 5.23
C ALA A 305 21.73 34.89 6.57
N THR A 306 20.43 35.12 6.83
CA THR A 306 19.79 34.66 8.08
C THR A 306 19.84 33.14 8.22
N ILE A 307 19.50 32.41 7.17
CA ILE A 307 19.50 30.93 7.20
C ILE A 307 20.92 30.42 7.33
N TYR A 308 21.87 31.06 6.63
CA TYR A 308 23.28 30.70 6.74
C TYR A 308 23.80 30.85 8.18
N HIS A 309 23.56 32.00 8.82
CA HIS A 309 24.06 32.28 10.16
C HIS A 309 23.32 31.53 11.28
N ASP A 310 22.00 31.41 11.19
CA ASP A 310 21.18 30.91 12.31
C ASP A 310 20.95 29.40 12.26
N VAL A 311 21.08 28.77 11.08
CA VAL A 311 20.75 27.34 10.88
C VAL A 311 21.96 26.55 10.38
N ILE A 312 22.57 27.00 9.27
CA ILE A 312 23.63 26.24 8.58
C ILE A 312 24.93 26.25 9.39
N LEU A 313 25.45 27.42 9.78
CA LEU A 313 26.70 27.52 10.53
C LEU A 313 26.68 26.75 11.87
N PRO A 314 25.62 26.82 12.69
CA PRO A 314 25.52 26.02 13.91
C PRO A 314 25.53 24.51 13.64
N ALA A 315 24.90 24.05 12.56
CA ALA A 315 24.91 22.64 12.19
C ALA A 315 26.32 22.16 11.79
N ILE A 316 27.05 22.94 11.00
CA ILE A 316 28.45 22.67 10.61
C ILE A 316 29.36 22.66 11.84
N ALA A 317 29.22 23.64 12.73
CA ALA A 317 30.02 23.72 13.95
C ALA A 317 29.80 22.48 14.84
N LYS A 318 28.56 22.03 14.99
CA LYS A 318 28.24 20.78 15.68
C LYS A 318 28.86 19.56 14.98
N ALA A 319 28.79 19.49 13.66
CA ALA A 319 29.38 18.39 12.89
C ALA A 319 30.90 18.29 13.14
N LYS A 320 31.62 19.42 13.09
CA LYS A 320 33.07 19.49 13.34
C LYS A 320 33.46 19.15 14.78
N ALA A 321 32.56 19.39 15.74
CA ALA A 321 32.84 19.19 17.16
C ALA A 321 32.70 17.73 17.63
N VAL A 322 32.10 16.85 16.82
CA VAL A 322 31.82 15.46 17.20
C VAL A 322 32.43 14.47 16.20
N PRO A 323 32.71 13.21 16.62
CA PRO A 323 33.20 12.19 15.70
C PRO A 323 32.22 11.92 14.56
N ILE A 324 32.78 11.59 13.38
CA ILE A 324 32.02 11.15 12.20
C ILE A 324 31.10 9.99 12.58
N GLY A 325 29.85 10.03 12.10
CA GLY A 325 28.85 9.00 12.36
C GLY A 325 28.04 9.23 13.64
N THR A 326 28.36 10.26 14.43
CA THR A 326 27.48 10.70 15.52
C THR A 326 26.21 11.30 14.92
N PRO A 327 24.99 10.89 15.32
CA PRO A 327 23.77 11.49 14.81
C PRO A 327 23.56 12.89 15.41
N LEU A 328 23.08 13.84 14.61
CA LEU A 328 22.76 15.21 15.07
C LEU A 328 21.68 15.23 16.16
N ARG A 329 20.71 14.31 16.08
CA ARG A 329 19.58 14.20 17.01
C ARG A 329 19.30 12.74 17.35
N LYS A 330 18.73 12.51 18.53
CA LYS A 330 18.13 11.22 18.88
C LYS A 330 16.85 10.99 18.06
N PRO A 331 16.49 9.73 17.77
CA PRO A 331 15.20 9.41 17.16
C PRO A 331 14.04 9.99 17.98
N PHE A 332 12.96 10.40 17.30
CA PHE A 332 11.77 10.92 17.97
C PHE A 332 11.05 9.84 18.80
N PHE A 333 10.99 8.61 18.28
CA PHE A 333 10.39 7.49 18.98
C PHE A 333 11.46 6.65 19.66
N ASP A 334 11.27 6.40 20.96
CA ASP A 334 12.07 5.47 21.75
C ASP A 334 11.44 4.08 21.79
N GLU A 335 12.24 3.07 22.18
CA GLU A 335 11.71 1.75 22.46
C GLU A 335 10.81 1.77 23.69
N VAL A 336 9.58 1.26 23.52
CA VAL A 336 8.60 1.23 24.60
C VAL A 336 8.83 0.02 25.50
N ILE A 337 8.95 0.28 26.80
CA ILE A 337 9.00 -0.74 27.84
C ILE A 337 7.59 -0.89 28.42
N PHE A 338 6.79 -1.77 27.81
CA PHE A 338 5.36 -1.94 28.12
C PHE A 338 5.06 -2.32 29.58
N ARG A 339 6.05 -2.75 30.36
CA ARG A 339 5.87 -3.14 31.77
C ARG A 339 6.37 -2.09 32.77
N SER A 340 6.82 -0.94 32.28
CA SER A 340 7.39 0.09 33.14
C SER A 340 6.32 0.84 33.93
N ALA A 341 6.70 1.37 35.09
CA ALA A 341 5.83 2.21 35.90
C ALA A 341 5.43 3.49 35.15
N SER A 342 6.33 4.09 34.37
CA SER A 342 6.03 5.29 33.58
C SER A 342 4.91 5.06 32.58
N GLU A 343 4.91 3.93 31.88
CA GLU A 343 3.82 3.58 30.95
C GLU A 343 2.51 3.30 31.70
N ALA A 344 2.57 2.78 32.93
CA ALA A 344 1.39 2.56 33.77
C ALA A 344 0.69 3.85 34.19
N TRP A 345 1.45 4.92 34.44
CA TRP A 345 0.92 6.23 34.86
C TRP A 345 0.54 7.13 33.68
N ASN A 346 0.78 6.70 32.44
CA ASN A 346 0.45 7.49 31.26
C ASN A 346 -1.07 7.45 30.98
N PRO A 347 -1.80 8.59 30.99
CA PRO A 347 -3.26 8.62 30.81
C PRO A 347 -3.73 8.21 29.41
N PHE A 348 -2.82 8.14 28.44
CA PHE A 348 -3.11 7.65 27.09
C PHE A 348 -2.95 6.13 26.96
N ASN A 349 -2.48 5.45 28.01
CA ASN A 349 -2.30 4.01 28.01
C ASN A 349 -3.46 3.29 28.72
N VAL A 350 -3.65 2.03 28.33
CA VAL A 350 -4.56 1.06 28.94
C VAL A 350 -3.79 -0.20 29.28
N ALA A 351 -4.18 -0.90 30.33
CA ALA A 351 -3.63 -2.21 30.67
C ALA A 351 -4.19 -3.29 29.73
N LEU A 352 -3.29 -3.95 28.99
CA LEU A 352 -3.53 -5.14 28.19
C LEU A 352 -3.02 -6.36 28.96
N ILE A 353 -3.93 -7.21 29.42
CA ILE A 353 -3.64 -8.39 30.21
C ILE A 353 -3.40 -9.59 29.29
N VAL A 354 -2.22 -10.20 29.41
CA VAL A 354 -1.83 -11.41 28.70
C VAL A 354 -1.49 -12.48 29.72
N GLN A 355 -2.33 -13.52 29.84
CA GLN A 355 -2.13 -14.61 30.81
C GLN A 355 -1.87 -14.09 32.25
N GLY A 356 -2.61 -13.04 32.65
CA GLY A 356 -2.48 -12.41 33.98
C GLY A 356 -1.36 -11.35 34.10
N ILE A 357 -0.55 -11.15 33.07
CA ILE A 357 0.54 -10.17 33.07
C ILE A 357 0.06 -8.88 32.39
N PRO A 358 0.14 -7.71 33.07
CA PRO A 358 -0.24 -6.44 32.48
C PRO A 358 0.87 -5.86 31.59
N LEU A 359 0.48 -5.43 30.39
CA LEU A 359 1.26 -4.59 29.48
C LEU A 359 0.53 -3.25 29.32
N TYR A 360 1.21 -2.13 29.51
CA TYR A 360 0.62 -0.80 29.38
C TYR A 360 0.85 -0.28 27.96
N VAL A 361 -0.24 -0.05 27.24
CA VAL A 361 -0.25 0.17 25.78
C VAL A 361 -1.10 1.37 25.44
N ASN A 362 -0.68 2.19 24.47
CA ASN A 362 -1.43 3.33 24.00
C ASN A 362 -2.80 2.89 23.47
N ARG A 363 -3.87 3.42 24.08
CA ARG A 363 -5.25 3.03 23.75
C ARG A 363 -5.64 3.37 22.31
N GLY A 364 -5.06 4.43 21.75
CA GLY A 364 -5.29 4.85 20.38
C GLY A 364 -4.74 3.83 19.37
N ILE A 365 -3.54 3.28 19.63
CA ILE A 365 -2.94 2.21 18.82
C ILE A 365 -3.79 0.94 18.82
N LEU A 366 -4.34 0.54 19.97
CA LEU A 366 -5.20 -0.63 20.03
C LEU A 366 -6.55 -0.38 19.35
N ALA A 367 -7.14 0.81 19.52
CA ALA A 367 -8.42 1.15 18.91
C ALA A 367 -8.38 1.06 17.37
N ILE A 368 -7.34 1.62 16.73
CA ILE A 368 -7.17 1.52 15.26
C ILE A 368 -6.89 0.09 14.78
N ASN A 369 -6.47 -0.79 15.68
CA ASN A 369 -6.26 -2.21 15.41
C ASN A 369 -7.34 -3.08 16.05
N ASN A 370 -8.57 -2.56 16.15
CA ASN A 370 -9.77 -3.28 16.60
C ASN A 370 -9.71 -3.78 18.06
N ASP A 371 -9.65 -2.84 19.00
CA ASP A 371 -9.71 -3.13 20.43
C ASP A 371 -11.06 -3.75 20.89
N LYS A 372 -12.08 -3.77 20.04
CA LYS A 372 -13.41 -4.33 20.32
C LYS A 372 -13.38 -5.86 20.45
N MET A 373 -12.38 -6.53 19.86
CA MET A 373 -12.25 -7.99 19.89
C MET A 373 -11.55 -8.54 21.13
N PHE A 374 -11.00 -7.66 21.98
CA PHE A 374 -10.38 -8.04 23.24
C PHE A 374 -11.45 -8.21 24.34
N GLY A 375 -11.20 -9.10 25.29
CA GLY A 375 -12.00 -9.18 26.51
C GLY A 375 -11.88 -7.89 27.33
N ARG A 376 -12.89 -7.58 28.15
CA ARG A 376 -12.90 -6.39 29.01
C ARG A 376 -12.87 -6.81 30.47
N GLY A 377 -11.95 -6.22 31.24
CA GLY A 377 -11.91 -6.30 32.69
C GLY A 377 -12.82 -5.26 33.35
N ASN A 378 -13.05 -5.41 34.65
CA ASN A 378 -13.97 -4.56 35.42
C ASN A 378 -13.49 -3.10 35.55
N LYS A 379 -12.19 -2.82 35.33
CA LYS A 379 -11.64 -1.45 35.41
C LYS A 379 -11.27 -0.90 34.04
N GLY A 380 -11.81 -1.50 32.98
CA GLY A 380 -11.53 -1.11 31.59
C GLY A 380 -10.25 -1.72 31.03
N GLU A 381 -9.63 -2.70 31.71
CA GLU A 381 -8.50 -3.44 31.16
C GLU A 381 -8.92 -4.22 29.91
N LEU A 382 -8.00 -4.36 28.96
CA LEU A 382 -8.15 -5.22 27.79
C LEU A 382 -7.55 -6.59 28.10
N ILE A 383 -8.18 -7.67 27.67
CA ILE A 383 -7.72 -9.04 27.90
C ILE A 383 -7.52 -9.73 26.56
N VAL A 384 -6.30 -10.21 26.30
CA VAL A 384 -5.98 -10.92 25.05
C VAL A 384 -6.67 -12.26 25.02
N ARG A 385 -7.36 -12.57 23.92
CA ARG A 385 -8.00 -13.86 23.70
C ARG A 385 -6.94 -14.87 23.23
N ILE A 386 -6.60 -15.82 24.11
CA ILE A 386 -5.69 -16.92 23.78
C ILE A 386 -6.51 -18.08 23.21
N THR A 387 -6.30 -18.41 21.95
CA THR A 387 -6.96 -19.53 21.25
C THR A 387 -6.12 -20.80 21.30
N VAL A 388 -6.75 -21.94 21.03
CA VAL A 388 -6.05 -23.23 20.88
C VAL A 388 -5.04 -23.14 19.72
N ASP A 389 -5.47 -22.59 18.58
CA ASP A 389 -4.59 -22.37 17.42
C ASP A 389 -3.33 -21.56 17.76
N LEU A 390 -3.47 -20.44 18.48
CA LEU A 390 -2.33 -19.65 18.91
C LEU A 390 -1.42 -20.46 19.82
N THR A 391 -2.02 -21.22 20.74
CA THR A 391 -1.29 -22.06 21.69
C THR A 391 -0.49 -23.13 20.94
N ASP A 392 -1.07 -23.82 19.97
CA ASP A 392 -0.42 -24.85 19.18
C ASP A 392 0.73 -24.28 18.33
N GLU A 393 0.52 -23.15 17.66
CA GLU A 393 1.58 -22.47 16.91
C GLU A 393 2.73 -22.00 17.82
N CYS A 394 2.42 -21.50 19.02
CA CYS A 394 3.43 -21.14 20.01
C CYS A 394 4.26 -22.36 20.46
N HIS A 395 3.62 -23.51 20.69
CA HIS A 395 4.32 -24.74 21.08
C HIS A 395 5.29 -25.22 19.99
N LYS A 396 4.91 -25.14 18.70
CA LYS A 396 5.78 -25.53 17.57
C LYS A 396 7.10 -24.76 17.57
N ILE A 397 7.07 -23.48 17.96
CA ILE A 397 8.23 -22.60 17.96
C ILE A 397 8.85 -22.40 19.36
N LYS A 398 8.39 -23.16 20.37
CA LYS A 398 8.85 -23.09 21.76
C LYS A 398 8.77 -21.68 22.37
N LYS A 399 7.68 -20.97 22.10
CA LYS A 399 7.37 -19.63 22.63
C LYS A 399 6.11 -19.66 23.47
N ILE A 400 5.91 -18.62 24.28
CA ILE A 400 4.63 -18.40 24.98
C ILE A 400 3.83 -17.27 24.31
N PRO A 401 2.49 -17.24 24.43
CA PRO A 401 1.66 -16.21 23.81
C PRO A 401 2.06 -14.77 24.17
N LEU A 402 2.56 -14.55 25.39
CA LEU A 402 3.10 -13.26 25.83
C LEU A 402 4.20 -12.71 24.91
N GLU A 403 5.12 -13.55 24.45
CA GLU A 403 6.19 -13.13 23.53
C GLU A 403 5.64 -12.73 22.16
N ILE A 404 4.60 -13.41 21.69
CA ILE A 404 3.90 -13.07 20.44
C ILE A 404 3.19 -11.72 20.56
N VAL A 405 2.51 -11.49 21.68
CA VAL A 405 1.85 -10.19 21.94
C VAL A 405 2.88 -9.07 22.05
N GLU A 406 4.02 -9.26 22.72
CA GLU A 406 5.05 -8.22 22.74
C GLU A 406 5.65 -7.94 21.36
N ALA A 407 5.84 -8.97 20.52
CA ALA A 407 6.27 -8.78 19.13
C ALA A 407 5.23 -7.99 18.32
N LEU A 408 3.93 -8.30 18.49
CA LEU A 408 2.82 -7.56 17.90
C LEU A 408 2.87 -6.08 18.31
N LEU A 409 2.98 -5.80 19.61
CA LEU A 409 3.02 -4.43 20.13
C LEU A 409 4.21 -3.64 19.58
N ARG A 410 5.40 -4.24 19.52
CA ARG A 410 6.59 -3.61 18.92
C ARG A 410 6.42 -3.32 17.42
N HIS A 411 5.59 -4.10 16.73
CA HIS A 411 5.29 -3.91 15.31
C HIS A 411 4.25 -2.80 15.06
N ILE A 412 3.16 -2.75 15.84
CA ILE A 412 2.10 -1.75 15.64
C ILE A 412 2.44 -0.36 16.19
N TYR A 413 3.50 -0.26 16.99
CA TYR A 413 4.04 1.03 17.44
C TYR A 413 4.84 1.75 16.34
N PRO A 414 5.05 3.08 16.44
CA PRO A 414 5.64 3.88 15.38
C PRO A 414 7.04 3.46 14.89
N LEU A 415 7.83 2.78 15.74
CA LEU A 415 9.11 2.20 15.34
C LEU A 415 8.98 1.03 14.36
N LYS A 416 7.79 0.44 14.23
CA LYS A 416 7.44 -0.64 13.31
C LYS A 416 8.47 -1.77 13.27
N LYS A 417 8.84 -2.30 14.45
CA LYS A 417 9.82 -3.39 14.50
C LYS A 417 9.31 -4.59 13.68
N PRO A 418 10.16 -5.21 12.86
CA PRO A 418 9.74 -6.35 12.06
C PRO A 418 9.39 -7.53 12.97
N ILE A 419 8.34 -8.26 12.61
CA ILE A 419 7.95 -9.49 13.29
C ILE A 419 8.92 -10.59 12.86
N PRO A 420 9.55 -11.34 13.79
CA PRO A 420 10.44 -12.44 13.44
C PRO A 420 9.73 -13.50 12.58
N ALA A 421 10.44 -14.06 11.60
CA ALA A 421 9.88 -14.96 10.59
C ALA A 421 9.27 -16.22 11.22
N GLU A 422 9.90 -16.75 12.27
CA GLU A 422 9.43 -17.91 13.03
C GLU A 422 8.10 -17.63 13.76
N MET A 423 7.79 -16.36 14.05
CA MET A 423 6.56 -15.98 14.77
C MET A 423 5.37 -15.73 13.84
N LEU A 424 5.54 -15.71 12.51
CA LEU A 424 4.49 -15.28 11.57
C LEU A 424 3.21 -16.14 11.65
N ARG A 425 3.33 -17.46 11.80
CA ARG A 425 2.15 -18.35 11.91
C ARG A 425 1.37 -18.12 13.20
N ALA A 426 2.07 -17.99 14.34
CA ALA A 426 1.47 -17.64 15.62
C ALA A 426 0.86 -16.23 15.59
N MET A 427 1.52 -15.29 14.90
CA MET A 427 1.01 -13.93 14.70
C MET A 427 -0.29 -13.93 13.89
N LEU A 428 -0.40 -14.74 12.83
CA LEU A 428 -1.67 -14.91 12.09
C LEU A 428 -2.77 -15.43 13.00
N ALA A 429 -2.51 -16.48 13.79
CA ALA A 429 -3.51 -17.03 14.70
C ALA A 429 -4.01 -15.99 15.71
N LEU A 430 -3.11 -15.18 16.28
CA LEU A 430 -3.45 -14.10 17.21
C LEU A 430 -4.26 -12.99 16.52
N THR A 431 -3.73 -12.46 15.42
CA THR A 431 -4.30 -11.29 14.74
C THR A 431 -5.62 -11.60 14.05
N TYR A 432 -5.79 -12.83 13.54
CA TYR A 432 -7.07 -13.30 13.01
C TYR A 432 -8.14 -13.39 14.10
N ALA A 433 -7.80 -13.93 15.28
CA ALA A 433 -8.73 -14.01 16.41
C ALA A 433 -9.19 -12.62 16.90
N HIS A 434 -8.37 -11.59 16.69
CA HIS A 434 -8.66 -10.19 17.05
C HIS A 434 -9.07 -9.32 15.85
N GLN A 435 -9.20 -9.90 14.65
CA GLN A 435 -9.52 -9.19 13.40
C GLN A 435 -8.65 -7.94 13.15
N MET A 436 -7.34 -8.07 13.37
CA MET A 436 -6.37 -6.99 13.17
C MET A 436 -5.91 -6.95 11.70
N TYR A 437 -6.80 -6.53 10.79
CA TYR A 437 -6.58 -6.63 9.34
C TYR A 437 -5.26 -6.00 8.85
N HIS A 438 -4.86 -4.85 9.38
CA HIS A 438 -3.59 -4.22 9.01
C HIS A 438 -2.37 -5.10 9.30
N VAL A 439 -2.40 -5.86 10.40
CA VAL A 439 -1.32 -6.76 10.77
C VAL A 439 -1.40 -8.05 9.97
N ILE A 440 -2.61 -8.54 9.68
CA ILE A 440 -2.82 -9.71 8.81
C ILE A 440 -2.24 -9.42 7.42
N ASP A 441 -2.53 -8.26 6.83
CA ASP A 441 -1.98 -7.83 5.54
C ASP A 441 -0.44 -7.80 5.56
N TYR A 442 0.15 -7.28 6.64
CA TYR A 442 1.61 -7.26 6.79
C TYR A 442 2.19 -8.69 6.87
N VAL A 443 1.58 -9.56 7.68
CA VAL A 443 2.06 -10.94 7.82
C VAL A 443 1.88 -11.72 6.51
N GLU A 444 0.78 -11.48 5.78
CA GLU A 444 0.57 -12.01 4.44
C GLU A 444 1.71 -11.58 3.49
N GLU A 445 2.06 -10.30 3.48
CA GLU A 445 3.17 -9.78 2.69
C GLU A 445 4.50 -10.46 3.06
N CYS A 446 4.78 -10.69 4.34
CA CYS A 446 5.97 -11.44 4.77
C CYS A 446 5.97 -12.89 4.23
N LEU A 447 4.85 -13.60 4.35
CA LEU A 447 4.72 -14.99 3.85
C LEU A 447 4.81 -15.06 2.32
N MET A 448 4.35 -14.03 1.61
CA MET A 448 4.53 -13.90 0.16
C MET A 448 5.99 -13.74 -0.26
N GLN A 449 6.86 -13.23 0.62
CA GLN A 449 8.30 -13.13 0.37
C GLN A 449 9.05 -14.41 0.77
N GLU A 450 8.47 -15.27 1.62
CA GLU A 450 9.05 -16.56 2.00
C GLU A 450 9.01 -17.54 0.79
N PRO A 451 10.16 -17.92 0.20
CA PRO A 451 10.16 -18.90 -0.88
C PRO A 451 9.98 -20.30 -0.31
N PRO A 452 9.08 -21.14 -0.87
CA PRO A 452 8.91 -22.50 -0.40
C PRO A 452 10.12 -23.32 -0.82
N ILE A 453 10.74 -24.02 0.14
CA ILE A 453 11.89 -24.90 -0.08
C ILE A 453 11.50 -26.39 -0.15
N SER A 454 10.24 -26.72 0.15
CA SER A 454 9.71 -28.08 0.09
C SER A 454 8.25 -28.10 -0.38
N ALA A 455 7.80 -29.26 -0.88
CA ALA A 455 6.40 -29.46 -1.26
C ALA A 455 5.44 -29.29 -0.06
N GLN A 456 5.86 -29.68 1.14
CA GLN A 456 5.06 -29.54 2.35
C GLN A 456 4.86 -28.07 2.74
N GLN A 457 5.94 -27.28 2.73
CA GLN A 457 5.85 -25.84 3.00
C GLN A 457 5.05 -25.12 1.90
N PHE A 458 5.16 -25.57 0.65
CA PHE A 458 4.36 -24.99 -0.41
C PHE A 458 2.86 -25.28 -0.23
N LEU A 459 2.51 -26.50 0.21
CA LEU A 459 1.15 -26.87 0.58
C LEU A 459 0.65 -26.06 1.79
N GLU A 460 1.51 -25.81 2.77
CA GLU A 460 1.22 -24.97 3.94
C GLU A 460 0.76 -23.58 3.50
N HIS A 461 1.41 -22.95 2.51
CA HIS A 461 1.01 -21.62 2.03
C HIS A 461 -0.44 -21.60 1.52
N PHE A 462 -0.87 -22.63 0.78
CA PHE A 462 -2.26 -22.75 0.35
C PHE A 462 -3.21 -23.00 1.53
N SER A 463 -2.78 -23.81 2.50
CA SER A 463 -3.58 -24.13 3.70
C SER A 463 -3.78 -22.89 4.58
N LEU A 464 -2.74 -22.06 4.75
CA LEU A 464 -2.79 -20.78 5.45
C LEU A 464 -3.71 -19.81 4.72
N ALA A 465 -3.62 -19.74 3.39
CA ALA A 465 -4.46 -18.88 2.59
C ALA A 465 -5.94 -19.21 2.69
N GLU A 466 -6.31 -20.50 2.68
CA GLU A 466 -7.69 -20.93 2.92
C GLU A 466 -8.15 -20.66 4.34
N LYS A 467 -7.32 -20.99 5.34
CA LYS A 467 -7.68 -20.90 6.76
C LYS A 467 -7.91 -19.46 7.21
N TYR A 468 -7.08 -18.53 6.75
CA TYR A 468 -7.09 -17.13 7.20
C TYR A 468 -7.59 -16.14 6.14
N GLY A 469 -8.00 -16.62 4.95
CA GLY A 469 -8.51 -15.76 3.88
C GLY A 469 -7.44 -14.88 3.22
N LEU A 470 -6.21 -15.38 3.09
CA LEU A 470 -5.06 -14.63 2.57
C LEU A 470 -5.03 -14.70 1.03
N GLU A 471 -5.77 -13.79 0.38
CA GLU A 471 -5.92 -13.76 -1.08
C GLU A 471 -4.58 -13.56 -1.81
N ASN A 472 -3.73 -12.65 -1.35
CA ASN A 472 -2.45 -12.39 -2.02
C ASN A 472 -1.45 -13.52 -1.83
N LEU A 473 -1.46 -14.21 -0.69
CA LEU A 473 -0.66 -15.42 -0.50
C LEU A 473 -1.10 -16.52 -1.46
N LEU A 474 -2.41 -16.71 -1.66
CA LEU A 474 -2.95 -17.64 -2.66
C LEU A 474 -2.50 -17.26 -4.07
N LEU A 475 -2.73 -16.02 -4.49
CA LEU A 475 -2.39 -15.53 -5.84
C LEU A 475 -0.88 -15.65 -6.12
N LYS A 476 -0.04 -15.25 -5.16
CA LYS A 476 1.42 -15.37 -5.29
C LYS A 476 1.88 -16.83 -5.36
N SER A 477 1.26 -17.72 -4.57
CA SER A 477 1.58 -19.14 -4.57
C SER A 477 1.15 -19.80 -5.88
N LEU A 478 -0.02 -19.46 -6.41
CA LEU A 478 -0.47 -19.86 -7.75
C LEU A 478 0.50 -19.40 -8.85
N HIS A 479 0.97 -18.15 -8.80
CA HIS A 479 1.96 -17.65 -9.75
C HIS A 479 3.30 -18.42 -9.68
N ARG A 480 3.74 -18.82 -8.48
CA ARG A 480 4.97 -19.60 -8.30
C ARG A 480 4.90 -20.97 -8.96
N ILE A 481 3.72 -21.60 -9.04
CA ILE A 481 3.53 -22.90 -9.73
C ILE A 481 3.97 -22.80 -11.19
N GLU A 482 3.62 -21.70 -11.86
CA GLU A 482 3.89 -21.56 -13.30
C GLU A 482 5.35 -21.22 -13.61
N LYS A 483 6.13 -20.78 -12.60
CA LYS A 483 7.53 -20.38 -12.75
C LYS A 483 8.45 -21.24 -11.89
N SER A 484 8.84 -20.74 -10.72
CA SER A 484 9.95 -21.26 -9.91
C SER A 484 9.63 -22.58 -9.18
N CYS A 485 8.35 -22.89 -8.96
CA CYS A 485 7.93 -23.96 -8.06
C CYS A 485 7.15 -25.09 -8.74
N LYS A 486 7.22 -25.21 -10.08
CA LYS A 486 6.53 -26.28 -10.82
C LYS A 486 6.89 -27.68 -10.31
N HIS A 487 8.16 -27.91 -9.99
CA HIS A 487 8.64 -29.19 -9.45
C HIS A 487 8.08 -29.50 -8.06
N LEU A 488 7.93 -28.49 -7.19
CA LEU A 488 7.29 -28.63 -5.88
C LEU A 488 5.79 -28.88 -6.02
N ALA A 489 5.13 -28.21 -6.97
CA ALA A 489 3.71 -28.42 -7.24
C ALA A 489 3.42 -29.87 -7.65
N MET A 490 4.27 -30.47 -8.50
CA MET A 490 4.16 -31.88 -8.89
C MET A 490 4.19 -32.81 -7.67
N GLN A 491 5.16 -32.63 -6.78
CA GLN A 491 5.27 -33.43 -5.54
C GLN A 491 4.09 -33.18 -4.60
N MET A 492 3.67 -31.93 -4.45
CA MET A 492 2.56 -31.52 -3.61
C MET A 492 1.25 -32.18 -4.04
N THR A 493 0.93 -32.19 -5.34
CA THR A 493 -0.31 -32.80 -5.85
C THR A 493 -0.42 -34.30 -5.63
N GLY A 494 0.71 -34.99 -5.44
CA GLY A 494 0.76 -36.41 -5.08
C GLY A 494 0.64 -36.69 -3.58
N SER A 495 0.68 -35.66 -2.72
CA SER A 495 0.58 -35.82 -1.27
C SER A 495 -0.86 -36.10 -0.81
N PRO A 496 -1.09 -36.97 0.19
CA PRO A 496 -2.42 -37.17 0.77
C PRO A 496 -2.99 -35.89 1.38
N ASP A 497 -2.13 -34.98 1.83
CA ASP A 497 -2.55 -33.70 2.41
C ASP A 497 -3.12 -32.73 1.37
N PHE A 498 -2.82 -32.91 0.07
CA PHE A 498 -3.41 -32.10 -0.99
C PHE A 498 -4.93 -32.23 -1.03
N ALA A 499 -5.46 -33.42 -0.71
CA ALA A 499 -6.90 -33.68 -0.66
C ALA A 499 -7.61 -32.93 0.48
N LYS A 500 -6.88 -32.39 1.45
CA LYS A 500 -7.44 -31.58 2.56
C LYS A 500 -7.76 -30.15 2.14
N LEU A 501 -7.18 -29.65 1.05
CA LEU A 501 -7.51 -28.34 0.49
C LEU A 501 -8.92 -28.35 -0.10
N CYS A 502 -9.58 -27.20 -0.09
CA CYS A 502 -10.90 -27.07 -0.69
C CYS A 502 -10.84 -27.31 -2.21
N GLU A 503 -11.97 -27.77 -2.78
CA GLU A 503 -12.06 -28.11 -4.21
C GLU A 503 -11.66 -26.94 -5.12
N ARG A 504 -12.09 -25.72 -4.78
CA ARG A 504 -11.77 -24.50 -5.55
C ARG A 504 -10.26 -24.28 -5.65
N THR A 505 -9.53 -24.36 -4.54
CA THR A 505 -8.08 -24.16 -4.54
C THR A 505 -7.36 -25.27 -5.29
N ARG A 506 -7.78 -26.52 -5.13
CA ARG A 506 -7.23 -27.64 -5.90
C ARG A 506 -7.41 -27.43 -7.40
N TRP A 507 -8.58 -26.97 -7.83
CA TRP A 507 -8.84 -26.66 -9.24
C TRP A 507 -7.93 -25.53 -9.75
N LEU A 508 -7.77 -24.44 -8.99
CA LEU A 508 -6.86 -23.35 -9.35
C LEU A 508 -5.40 -23.83 -9.44
N ILE A 509 -4.94 -24.65 -8.51
CA ILE A 509 -3.59 -25.24 -8.54
C ILE A 509 -3.40 -26.08 -9.80
N MET A 510 -4.36 -26.95 -10.12
CA MET A 510 -4.29 -27.80 -11.31
C MET A 510 -4.36 -27.00 -12.61
N ASP A 511 -5.18 -25.94 -12.68
CA ASP A 511 -5.19 -25.00 -13.81
C ASP A 511 -3.80 -24.38 -14.01
N ARG A 512 -3.20 -23.80 -12.96
CA ARG A 512 -1.88 -23.18 -13.05
C ARG A 512 -0.79 -24.18 -13.42
N TYR A 513 -0.86 -25.40 -12.90
CA TYR A 513 0.11 -26.45 -13.17
C TYR A 513 0.05 -26.97 -14.62
N CYS A 514 -1.17 -27.15 -15.16
CA CYS A 514 -1.40 -27.80 -16.45
C CYS A 514 -1.51 -26.82 -17.63
N SER A 515 -1.95 -25.57 -17.40
CA SER A 515 -2.34 -24.65 -18.48
C SER A 515 -1.19 -24.19 -19.38
N GLY A 516 0.06 -24.31 -18.95
CA GLY A 516 1.21 -23.77 -19.69
C GLY A 516 1.08 -22.26 -19.93
N TRP A 517 0.31 -21.57 -19.08
CA TRP A 517 -0.07 -20.18 -19.27
C TRP A 517 1.15 -19.27 -19.11
N ALA A 518 2.07 -19.51 -18.17
CA ALA A 518 3.21 -18.62 -18.03
C ALA A 518 4.04 -18.48 -19.32
N LEU A 519 4.28 -17.23 -19.70
CA LEU A 519 5.26 -16.88 -20.71
C LEU A 519 6.65 -17.18 -20.13
N GLY A 520 7.20 -18.35 -20.45
CA GLY A 520 8.65 -18.47 -20.56
C GLY A 520 9.10 -17.49 -21.64
N ARG A 521 10.27 -16.85 -21.49
CA ARG A 521 10.85 -16.04 -22.57
C ARG A 521 10.71 -16.84 -23.86
N LEU A 522 9.84 -16.39 -24.77
CA LEU A 522 9.93 -16.80 -26.16
C LEU A 522 11.30 -16.30 -26.58
N VAL A 523 12.27 -17.22 -26.63
CA VAL A 523 13.46 -16.99 -27.43
C VAL A 523 12.92 -16.85 -28.83
N ILE A 524 12.77 -15.60 -29.26
CA ILE A 524 12.62 -15.29 -30.67
C ILE A 524 13.93 -15.79 -31.28
N ILE A 525 13.87 -16.96 -31.92
CA ILE A 525 14.90 -17.39 -32.87
C ILE A 525 14.56 -16.73 -34.19
#